data_AF-A0A961J000-F1
#
_entry.id   AF-A0A961J000-F1
#
_cell.length_a   1.000
_cell.length_b   1.000
_cell.length_c   1.000
_cell.angle_alpha   90.00
_cell.angle_beta   90.00
_cell.angle_gamma   90.00
#
_symmetry.space_group_name_H-M   'P 1'
#
loop_
_entity.id
_entity.type
_entity.pdbx_description
1 polymer ?
#
loop_
_entity_poly.entity_id
_entity_poly.type
_entity_poly.pdbx_seq_one_letter_code
_entity_poly.pdbx_strand_id
1 'polypeptide(L)'
;MRFLRRSLTGLFLVAVTLALLALAVQTVRSAVEERMAQESFSRPARERVYAVNVAEVTPGRVEPVLEAFGEVRARRELEIRSQAGGTVIALGDGFEEGGRVAAGQLLVRVDPSDLEDALALAETDLAEAEAEVTDAEAALEIAEDDLASARA
;
A
#
# COMPACT_ATOMS: atom_id res chain seq x y z
N MET A 1 81.79 92.92 38.02
CA MET A 1 81.94 91.59 37.39
C MET A 1 80.60 90.83 37.33
N ARG A 2 79.64 91.25 36.48
CA ARG A 2 78.29 90.65 36.39
C ARG A 2 77.91 90.13 34.99
N PHE A 3 78.74 90.36 33.96
CA PHE A 3 78.50 89.88 32.59
C PHE A 3 79.00 88.44 32.35
N LEU A 4 80.16 88.06 32.90
CA LEU A 4 80.75 86.74 32.68
C LEU A 4 79.95 85.59 33.36
N ARG A 5 79.40 85.86 34.56
CA ARG A 5 78.56 84.87 35.28
C ARG A 5 77.19 84.62 34.64
N ARG A 6 76.62 85.60 33.92
CA ARG A 6 75.32 85.45 33.23
C ARG A 6 75.42 84.66 31.92
N SER A 7 76.53 84.80 31.20
CA SER A 7 76.82 84.00 29.99
C SER A 7 77.05 82.52 30.34
N LEU A 8 77.82 82.26 31.41
CA LEU A 8 78.12 80.89 31.86
C LEU A 8 76.87 80.13 32.32
N THR A 9 75.95 80.79 33.04
CA THR A 9 74.67 80.18 33.46
C THR A 9 73.73 79.91 32.28
N GLY A 10 73.75 80.74 31.23
CA GLY A 10 72.96 80.53 30.03
C GLY A 10 73.45 79.33 29.22
N LEU A 11 74.76 79.20 29.02
CA LEU A 11 75.37 78.04 28.37
C LEU A 11 75.11 76.75 29.17
N PHE A 12 75.21 76.81 30.50
CA PHE A 12 74.91 75.68 31.38
C PHE A 12 73.44 75.23 31.26
N LEU A 13 72.48 76.16 31.24
CA LEU A 13 71.06 75.83 31.04
C LEU A 13 70.79 75.20 29.67
N VAL A 14 71.41 75.70 28.60
CA VAL A 14 71.28 75.13 27.25
C VAL A 14 71.89 73.73 27.16
N ALA A 15 73.04 73.50 27.79
CA ALA A 15 73.65 72.17 27.84
C ALA A 15 72.78 71.17 28.62
N VAL A 16 72.19 71.61 29.74
CA VAL A 16 71.28 70.78 30.54
C VAL A 16 69.98 70.46 29.77
N THR A 17 69.38 71.44 29.08
CA THR A 17 68.18 71.18 28.28
C THR A 17 68.45 70.23 27.12
N LEU A 18 69.58 70.38 26.42
CA LEU A 18 69.98 69.44 25.36
C LEU A 18 70.23 68.03 25.91
N ALA A 19 70.85 67.91 27.08
CA ALA A 19 71.07 66.61 27.72
C ALA A 19 69.74 65.93 28.09
N LEU A 20 68.77 66.68 28.64
CA LEU A 20 67.44 66.16 28.96
C LEU A 20 66.66 65.77 27.70
N LEU A 21 66.78 66.55 26.61
CA LEU A 21 66.15 66.23 25.32
C LEU A 21 66.73 64.95 24.71
N ALA A 22 68.05 64.79 24.76
CA ALA A 22 68.72 63.57 24.30
C ALA A 22 68.28 62.34 25.12
N LEU A 23 68.17 62.48 26.44
CA LEU A 23 67.63 61.44 27.33
C LEU A 23 66.19 61.07 26.98
N ALA A 24 65.33 62.05 26.74
CA ALA A 24 63.93 61.81 26.35
C ALA A 24 63.82 61.09 25.00
N VAL A 25 64.64 61.48 24.01
CA VAL A 25 64.68 60.79 22.72
C VAL A 25 65.16 59.35 22.91
N GLN A 26 66.14 59.12 23.78
CA GLN A 26 66.68 57.79 24.03
C GLN A 26 65.68 56.86 24.73
N THR A 27 64.93 57.35 25.72
CA THR A 27 63.93 56.52 26.41
C THR A 27 62.73 56.19 25.52
N VAL A 28 62.32 57.10 24.65
CA VAL A 28 61.25 56.83 23.66
C VAL A 28 61.74 55.81 22.63
N ARG A 29 62.96 55.96 22.11
CA ARG A 29 63.53 54.99 21.16
C ARG A 29 63.62 53.58 21.76
N SER A 30 64.16 53.44 22.97
CA SER A 30 64.28 52.13 23.61
C SER A 30 62.91 51.49 23.88
N ALA A 31 61.93 52.28 24.31
CA ALA A 31 60.57 51.77 24.54
C ALA A 31 59.87 51.32 23.25
N VAL A 32 60.12 52.00 22.12
CA VAL A 32 59.58 51.60 20.81
C VAL A 32 60.27 50.36 20.28
N GLU A 33 61.60 50.28 20.38
CA GLU A 33 62.37 49.10 19.97
C GLU A 33 61.95 47.86 20.77
N GLU A 34 61.76 47.97 22.08
CA GLU A 34 61.32 46.86 22.92
C GLU A 34 59.88 46.42 22.61
N ARG A 35 58.97 47.38 22.34
CA ARG A 35 57.61 47.12 21.86
C ARG A 35 57.57 46.43 20.50
N MET A 36 58.47 46.80 19.59
CA MET A 36 58.54 46.21 18.25
C MET A 36 59.26 44.86 18.26
N ALA A 37 60.24 44.67 19.14
CA ALA A 37 60.95 43.40 19.33
C ALA A 37 60.08 42.36 20.07
N GLN A 38 59.10 42.79 20.86
CA GLN A 38 58.02 41.92 21.32
C GLN A 38 57.10 41.60 20.14
N GLU A 39 57.42 40.51 19.43
CA GLU A 39 56.46 39.85 18.55
C GLU A 39 55.15 39.65 19.31
N SER A 40 54.07 40.20 18.75
CA SER A 40 52.71 39.99 19.27
C SER A 40 52.50 38.49 19.41
N PHE A 41 52.39 38.00 20.65
CA PHE A 41 51.95 36.64 20.93
C PHE A 41 50.51 36.49 20.43
N SER A 42 50.35 36.22 19.14
CA SER A 42 49.08 35.74 18.59
C SER A 42 48.81 34.42 19.28
N ARG A 43 47.84 34.40 20.22
CA ARG A 43 47.42 33.14 20.84
C ARG A 43 47.07 32.19 19.70
N PRO A 44 47.69 31.01 19.60
CA PRO A 44 47.32 30.06 18.57
C PRO A 44 45.81 29.84 18.68
N ALA A 45 45.10 30.00 17.56
CA ALA A 45 43.67 29.76 17.51
C ALA A 45 43.45 28.32 17.98
N ARG A 46 42.91 28.15 19.20
CA ARG A 46 42.58 26.83 19.71
C ARG A 46 41.48 26.27 18.82
N GLU A 47 41.84 25.27 18.03
CA GLU A 47 40.90 24.52 17.23
C GLU A 47 39.82 23.96 18.16
N ARG A 48 38.58 24.38 17.93
CA ARG A 48 37.43 23.93 18.72
C ARG A 48 37.05 22.55 18.22
N VAL A 49 37.50 21.53 18.92
CA VAL A 49 37.11 20.15 18.65
C VAL A 49 35.74 19.91 19.29
N TYR A 50 34.75 19.62 18.45
CA TYR A 50 33.41 19.26 18.87
C TYR A 50 33.29 17.74 18.89
N ALA A 51 32.87 17.19 20.03
CA ALA A 51 32.53 15.78 20.10
C ALA A 51 31.22 15.56 19.33
N VAL A 52 31.23 14.63 18.38
CA VAL A 52 30.07 14.23 17.58
C VAL A 52 29.92 12.72 17.64
N ASN A 53 28.67 12.25 17.62
CA ASN A 53 28.39 10.82 17.49
C ASN A 53 28.42 10.46 16.01
N VAL A 54 29.29 9.51 15.66
CA VAL A 54 29.38 8.96 14.31
C VAL A 54 28.96 7.49 14.34
N ALA A 55 28.35 7.02 13.26
CA ALA A 55 28.06 5.63 13.01
C ALA A 55 28.55 5.26 11.61
N GLU A 56 29.19 4.11 11.47
CA GLU A 56 29.66 3.60 10.19
C GLU A 56 28.47 3.06 9.38
N VAL A 57 28.23 3.63 8.20
CA VAL A 57 27.16 3.18 7.30
C VAL A 57 27.71 2.10 6.39
N THR A 58 27.20 0.89 6.54
CA THR A 58 27.50 -0.22 5.63
C THR A 58 26.39 -0.34 4.59
N PRO A 59 26.69 -0.37 3.27
CA PRO A 59 25.68 -0.63 2.25
C PRO A 59 25.04 -2.00 2.48
N GLY A 60 23.73 -2.00 2.69
CA GLY A 60 22.93 -3.20 2.91
C GLY A 60 21.58 -3.08 2.21
N ARG A 61 20.96 -4.22 1.92
CA ARG A 61 19.59 -4.24 1.41
C ARG A 61 18.62 -4.10 2.57
N VAL A 62 17.72 -3.12 2.48
CA VAL A 62 16.63 -2.94 3.44
C VAL A 62 15.34 -3.35 2.74
N GLU A 63 14.68 -4.38 3.26
CA GLU A 63 13.40 -4.88 2.75
C GLU A 63 12.32 -4.56 3.79
N PRO A 64 11.44 -3.58 3.53
CA PRO A 64 10.36 -3.25 4.45
C PRO A 64 9.32 -4.38 4.44
N VAL A 65 9.00 -4.89 5.62
CA VAL A 65 7.91 -5.86 5.81
C VAL A 65 6.61 -5.09 6.03
N LEU A 66 5.61 -5.34 5.18
CA LEU A 66 4.26 -4.79 5.30
C LEU A 66 3.34 -5.85 5.89
N GLU A 67 2.79 -5.58 7.07
CA GLU A 67 1.76 -6.41 7.68
C GLU A 67 0.38 -5.91 7.25
N ALA A 68 -0.45 -6.81 6.72
CA ALA A 68 -1.79 -6.51 6.26
C ALA A 68 -2.75 -7.62 6.66
N PHE A 69 -4.02 -7.24 6.86
CA PHE A 69 -5.10 -8.17 7.13
C PHE A 69 -5.85 -8.49 5.83
N GLY A 70 -6.31 -9.73 5.71
CA GLY A 70 -7.12 -10.19 4.60
C GLY A 70 -8.00 -11.36 5.02
N GLU A 71 -8.97 -11.67 4.16
CA GLU A 71 -9.93 -12.77 4.35
C GLU A 71 -9.73 -13.81 3.26
N VAL A 72 -9.89 -15.08 3.63
CA VAL A 72 -9.97 -16.16 2.67
C VAL A 72 -11.44 -16.35 2.29
N ARG A 73 -11.73 -16.30 0.99
CA ARG A 73 -13.06 -16.57 0.45
C ARG A 73 -13.04 -17.74 -0.53
N ALA A 74 -14.19 -18.37 -0.70
CA ALA A 74 -14.38 -19.35 -1.75
C ALA A 74 -14.13 -18.69 -3.12
N ARG A 75 -13.40 -19.39 -4.00
CA ARG A 75 -13.17 -18.93 -5.38
C ARG A 75 -14.49 -18.84 -6.17
N ARG A 76 -15.45 -19.70 -5.83
CA ARG A 76 -16.79 -19.78 -6.41
C ARG A 76 -17.78 -20.12 -5.32
N GLU A 77 -18.90 -19.44 -5.36
CA GLU A 77 -20.03 -19.65 -4.48
C GLU A 77 -21.28 -19.70 -5.37
N LEU A 78 -22.19 -20.63 -5.07
CA LEU A 78 -23.40 -20.83 -5.85
C LEU A 78 -24.56 -21.07 -4.90
N GLU A 79 -25.66 -20.37 -5.16
CA GLU A 79 -26.94 -20.64 -4.53
C GLU A 79 -27.77 -21.52 -5.47
N ILE A 80 -28.07 -22.75 -5.03
CA ILE A 80 -28.87 -23.70 -5.81
C ILE A 80 -30.32 -23.60 -5.33
N ARG A 81 -31.24 -23.41 -6.28
CA ARG A 81 -32.67 -23.29 -6.01
C ARG A 81 -33.44 -24.32 -6.84
N SER A 82 -34.53 -24.83 -6.27
CA SER A 82 -35.48 -25.66 -7.03
C SER A 82 -36.27 -24.78 -8.01
N GLN A 83 -36.54 -25.30 -9.21
CA GLN A 83 -37.41 -24.65 -10.19
C GLN A 83 -38.90 -24.81 -9.84
N ALA A 84 -39.24 -25.93 -9.19
CA ALA A 84 -40.59 -26.21 -8.71
C ALA A 84 -40.67 -26.03 -7.19
N GLY A 85 -41.78 -25.45 -6.72
CA GLY A 85 -42.12 -25.44 -5.31
C GLY A 85 -42.73 -26.78 -4.87
N GLY A 86 -42.75 -27.03 -3.56
CA GLY A 86 -43.38 -28.23 -2.99
C GLY A 86 -42.80 -28.58 -1.63
N THR A 87 -43.35 -29.62 -1.01
CA THR A 87 -42.89 -30.12 0.28
C THR A 87 -41.60 -30.93 0.11
N VAL A 88 -40.59 -30.65 0.93
CA VAL A 88 -39.38 -31.49 0.97
C VAL A 88 -39.68 -32.79 1.70
N ILE A 89 -39.50 -33.92 1.02
CA ILE A 89 -39.78 -35.26 1.56
C ILE A 89 -38.52 -36.04 1.91
N ALA A 90 -37.36 -35.67 1.37
CA ALA A 90 -36.09 -36.29 1.71
C ALA A 90 -34.89 -35.35 1.51
N LEU A 91 -33.83 -35.61 2.26
CA LEU A 91 -32.50 -35.02 2.09
C LEU A 91 -31.54 -36.11 1.62
N GLY A 92 -30.54 -35.72 0.84
CA GLY A 92 -29.50 -36.62 0.37
C GLY A 92 -28.55 -37.05 1.48
N ASP A 93 -27.92 -38.21 1.31
CA ASP A 93 -26.94 -38.72 2.26
C ASP A 93 -25.74 -37.78 2.39
N GLY A 94 -25.40 -37.41 3.62
CA GLY A 94 -24.31 -36.48 3.92
C GLY A 94 -24.58 -35.04 3.51
N PHE A 95 -25.83 -34.70 3.14
CA PHE A 95 -26.24 -33.30 2.93
C PHE A 95 -26.48 -32.62 4.28
N GLU A 96 -25.38 -32.12 4.85
CA GLU A 96 -25.34 -31.38 6.11
C GLU A 96 -24.45 -30.14 5.98
N GLU A 97 -24.53 -29.24 6.95
CA GLU A 97 -23.74 -28.02 6.94
C GLU A 97 -22.23 -28.32 6.94
N GLY A 98 -21.50 -27.82 5.95
CA GLY A 98 -20.08 -28.12 5.75
C GLY A 98 -19.79 -29.47 5.09
N GLY A 99 -20.83 -30.24 4.75
CA GLY A 99 -20.72 -31.51 4.02
C GLY A 99 -20.14 -31.33 2.62
N ARG A 100 -19.47 -32.38 2.11
CA ARG A 100 -18.99 -32.44 0.73
C ARG A 100 -20.00 -33.16 -0.14
N VAL A 101 -20.25 -32.61 -1.32
CA VAL A 101 -21.17 -33.18 -2.31
C VAL A 101 -20.48 -33.34 -3.65
N ALA A 102 -20.88 -34.37 -4.40
CA ALA A 102 -20.41 -34.63 -5.75
C ALA A 102 -21.41 -34.12 -6.81
N ALA A 103 -20.94 -33.90 -8.03
CA ALA A 103 -21.82 -33.58 -9.15
C ALA A 103 -22.81 -34.73 -9.40
N GLY A 104 -24.09 -34.39 -9.54
CA GLY A 104 -25.17 -35.36 -9.72
C GLY A 104 -25.65 -36.05 -8.45
N GLN A 105 -25.07 -35.75 -7.28
CA GLN A 105 -25.56 -36.26 -6.01
C GLN A 105 -26.94 -35.66 -5.68
N LEU A 106 -27.85 -36.51 -5.20
CA LEU A 106 -29.13 -36.06 -4.67
C LEU A 106 -28.87 -35.19 -3.43
N LEU A 107 -29.41 -33.97 -3.42
CA LEU A 107 -29.31 -33.07 -2.27
C LEU A 107 -30.64 -33.02 -1.51
N VAL A 108 -31.73 -32.81 -2.25
CA VAL A 108 -33.08 -32.66 -1.72
C VAL A 108 -34.05 -33.32 -2.69
N ARG A 109 -35.07 -33.99 -2.17
CA ARG A 109 -36.21 -34.48 -2.95
C ARG A 109 -37.48 -33.74 -2.51
N VAL A 110 -38.09 -33.07 -3.48
CA VAL A 110 -39.42 -32.46 -3.35
C VAL A 110 -40.47 -33.50 -3.74
N ASP A 111 -41.63 -33.46 -3.10
CA ASP A 111 -42.78 -34.31 -3.40
C ASP A 111 -43.17 -34.20 -4.89
N PRO A 112 -43.11 -35.30 -5.67
CA PRO A 112 -43.41 -35.27 -7.09
C PRO A 112 -44.89 -35.54 -7.42
N SER A 113 -45.74 -35.81 -6.42
CA SER A 113 -47.10 -36.35 -6.64
C SER A 113 -47.92 -35.53 -7.65
N ASP A 114 -47.96 -34.20 -7.52
CA ASP A 114 -48.69 -33.31 -8.44
C ASP A 114 -48.16 -33.42 -9.90
N LEU A 115 -46.85 -33.62 -10.07
CA LEU A 115 -46.23 -33.77 -11.39
C LEU A 115 -46.48 -35.16 -11.97
N GLU A 116 -46.50 -36.20 -11.14
CA GLU A 116 -46.81 -37.57 -11.53
C GLU A 116 -48.27 -37.68 -11.96
N ASP A 117 -49.20 -37.06 -11.24
CA ASP A 117 -50.61 -37.00 -11.60
C ASP A 117 -50.83 -36.25 -12.93
N ALA A 118 -50.14 -35.11 -13.11
CA ALA A 118 -50.20 -34.34 -14.35
C ALA A 118 -49.65 -35.13 -15.55
N LEU A 119 -48.58 -35.90 -15.34
CA LEU A 119 -48.02 -36.79 -16.36
C LEU A 119 -49.02 -37.89 -16.72
N ALA A 120 -49.62 -38.56 -15.75
CA ALA A 120 -50.58 -39.63 -15.97
C ALA A 120 -51.82 -39.14 -16.74
N LEU A 121 -52.29 -37.93 -16.45
CA LEU A 121 -53.36 -37.29 -17.21
C LEU A 121 -52.95 -37.06 -18.67
N ALA A 122 -51.76 -36.48 -18.90
CA ALA A 122 -51.26 -36.23 -20.25
C ALA A 122 -51.05 -37.51 -21.07
N GLU A 123 -50.64 -38.61 -20.43
CA GLU A 123 -50.52 -39.93 -21.06
C GLU A 123 -51.89 -40.50 -21.45
N THR A 124 -52.92 -40.26 -20.64
CA THR A 124 -54.30 -40.67 -20.94
C THR A 124 -54.86 -39.89 -22.13
N ASP A 125 -54.68 -38.56 -22.14
CA ASP A 125 -55.10 -37.70 -23.24
C ASP A 125 -54.42 -38.11 -24.56
N LEU A 126 -53.14 -38.48 -24.51
CA LEU A 126 -52.41 -39.00 -25.67
C LEU A 126 -53.02 -40.32 -26.17
N ALA A 127 -53.31 -41.26 -25.27
CA ALA A 127 -53.89 -42.55 -25.64
C ALA A 127 -55.30 -42.41 -26.25
N GLU A 128 -56.11 -41.48 -25.75
CA GLU A 128 -57.43 -41.17 -26.34
C GLU A 128 -57.28 -40.59 -27.76
N ALA A 129 -56.35 -39.66 -27.97
CA ALA A 129 -56.09 -39.09 -29.28
C ALA A 129 -55.57 -40.15 -30.28
N GLU A 130 -54.71 -41.07 -29.85
CA GLU A 130 -54.23 -42.18 -30.69
C GLU A 130 -55.37 -43.14 -31.08
N ALA A 131 -56.29 -43.40 -30.16
CA ALA A 131 -57.50 -44.18 -30.44
C ALA A 131 -58.42 -43.46 -31.44
N GLU A 132 -58.63 -42.16 -31.29
CA GLU A 132 -59.43 -41.35 -32.21
C GLU A 132 -58.83 -41.34 -33.62
N VAL A 133 -57.50 -41.25 -33.76
CA VAL A 133 -56.82 -41.38 -35.06
C VAL A 133 -57.07 -42.76 -35.66
N THR A 134 -56.95 -43.82 -34.88
CA THR A 134 -57.18 -45.19 -35.35
C THR A 134 -58.62 -45.37 -35.84
N ASP A 135 -59.59 -44.87 -35.08
CA ASP A 135 -61.01 -44.91 -35.46
C ASP A 135 -61.28 -44.08 -36.73
N ALA A 136 -60.65 -42.91 -36.86
CA ALA A 136 -60.76 -42.06 -38.05
C ALA A 136 -60.13 -42.71 -39.30
N GLU A 137 -59.01 -43.41 -39.16
CA GLU A 137 -58.37 -44.18 -40.25
C GLU A 137 -59.27 -45.33 -40.70
N ALA A 138 -59.84 -46.10 -39.76
CA ALA A 138 -60.78 -47.17 -40.09
C ALA A 138 -62.05 -46.64 -40.77
N ALA A 139 -62.59 -45.51 -40.30
CA ALA A 139 -63.74 -44.87 -40.93
C ALA A 139 -63.43 -44.37 -42.35
N LEU A 140 -62.21 -43.88 -42.58
CA LEU A 140 -61.75 -43.47 -43.92
C LEU A 140 -61.67 -44.66 -44.87
N GLU A 141 -61.08 -45.79 -44.43
CA GLU A 141 -61.00 -47.02 -45.25
C GLU A 141 -62.38 -47.48 -45.72
N ILE A 142 -63.35 -47.53 -44.81
CA ILE A 142 -64.74 -47.91 -45.15
C ILE A 142 -65.35 -46.93 -46.16
N ALA A 143 -65.14 -45.62 -45.98
CA ALA A 143 -65.68 -44.61 -46.88
C ALA A 143 -65.06 -44.69 -48.30
N GLU A 144 -63.78 -45.08 -48.41
CA GLU A 144 -63.10 -45.30 -49.68
C GLU A 144 -63.65 -46.53 -50.42
N ASP A 145 -63.89 -47.63 -49.69
CA ASP A 145 -64.49 -48.85 -50.23
C ASP A 145 -65.92 -48.63 -50.74
N ASP A 146 -66.73 -47.88 -49.99
CA ASP A 146 -68.08 -47.48 -50.39
C ASP A 146 -68.07 -46.63 -51.67
N LEU A 147 -67.13 -45.69 -51.77
CA LEU A 147 -66.95 -44.84 -52.94
C LEU A 147 -66.52 -45.64 -54.18
N ALA A 148 -65.64 -46.62 -54.02
CA ALA A 148 -65.22 -47.51 -55.10
C ALA A 148 -66.40 -48.35 -55.62
N SER A 149 -67.20 -48.90 -54.71
CA SER A 149 -68.39 -49.68 -55.04
C SER A 149 -69.46 -48.87 -55.78
N ALA A 150 -69.64 -47.59 -55.44
CA ALA A 150 -70.60 -46.71 -56.09
C ALA A 150 -70.19 -46.25 -57.50
N ARG A 151 -68.90 -46.36 -57.85
CA ARG A 151 -68.35 -45.94 -59.15
C ARG A 151 -68.21 -47.07 -60.18
N ALA A 152 -68.30 -48.33 -59.74
CA ALA A 152 -68.26 -49.52 -60.58
C ALA A 152 -69.60 -49.79 -61.27
#